data_AF-A0A6J5EAB4-F1
#
_entry.id   AF-A0A6J5EAB4-F1
#
_cell.length_a   1.000
_cell.length_b   1.000
_cell.length_c   1.000
_cell.angle_alpha   90.00
_cell.angle_beta   90.00
_cell.angle_gamma   90.00
#
_symmetry.space_group_name_H-M   'P 1'
#
loop_
_entity.id
_entity.type
_entity.pdbx_description
1 polymer ?
#
loop_
_entity_poly.entity_id
_entity_poly.type
_entity_poly.pdbx_seq_one_letter_code
_entity_poly.pdbx_strand_id
1 'polypeptide(L)'
;MLVAATKKMTKLAFDLLSDVHAAHPYILVGLLEDDEPRTPSTSDPFMELSVEKDNRLILTINPGKKPISLTIEQWEEIAQEARKYHAEILDSGEEW
;
A
#
# COMPACT_ATOMS: atom_id res chain seq x y z
N MET A 1 -39.05 2.99 5.79
CA MET A 1 -38.21 2.21 4.85
C MET A 1 -36.76 2.52 5.18
N LEU A 2 -36.01 1.54 5.68
CA LEU A 2 -34.57 1.66 5.86
C LEU A 2 -33.93 1.22 4.54
N VAL A 3 -33.35 2.15 3.79
CA VAL A 3 -32.53 1.80 2.63
C VAL A 3 -31.23 1.25 3.20
N ALA A 4 -31.01 -0.06 3.08
CA ALA A 4 -29.70 -0.65 3.35
C ALA A 4 -28.73 -0.04 2.32
N ALA A 5 -27.83 0.83 2.78
CA ALA A 5 -26.75 1.33 1.94
C ALA A 5 -25.91 0.12 1.54
N THR A 6 -25.86 -0.18 0.23
CA THR A 6 -24.95 -1.17 -0.33
C THR A 6 -23.54 -0.75 0.09
N LYS A 7 -22.89 -1.53 0.96
CA LYS A 7 -21.53 -1.26 1.43
C LYS A 7 -20.63 -1.34 0.19
N LYS A 8 -20.21 -0.19 -0.36
CA LYS A 8 -19.16 -0.15 -1.39
C LYS A 8 -17.94 -0.90 -0.82
N MET A 9 -17.46 -1.92 -1.52
CA MET A 9 -16.32 -2.69 -1.05
C MET A 9 -15.06 -2.05 -1.60
N THR A 10 -14.44 -1.18 -0.80
CA THR A 10 -13.15 -0.61 -1.16
C THR A 10 -12.10 -1.72 -1.20
N LYS A 11 -11.30 -1.77 -2.27
CA LYS A 11 -10.20 -2.73 -2.41
C LYS A 11 -8.87 -2.03 -2.15
N LEU A 12 -7.89 -2.77 -1.66
CA LEU A 12 -6.53 -2.27 -1.56
C LEU A 12 -5.90 -2.22 -2.96
N ALA A 13 -5.10 -1.19 -3.20
CA ALA A 13 -4.20 -1.10 -4.33
C ALA A 13 -2.77 -0.98 -3.83
N PHE A 14 -1.89 -1.74 -4.46
CA PHE A 14 -0.46 -1.75 -4.19
C PHE A 14 0.28 -1.32 -5.46
N ASP A 15 0.96 -0.19 -5.39
CA ASP A 15 1.72 0.40 -6.49
C ASP A 15 3.21 0.38 -6.14
N LEU A 16 4.00 -0.42 -6.86
CA LEU A 16 5.46 -0.48 -6.70
C LEU A 16 6.11 0.67 -7.46
N LEU A 17 6.92 1.46 -6.78
CA LEU A 17 7.61 2.63 -7.31
C LEU A 17 9.11 2.56 -7.05
N SER A 18 9.89 3.07 -7.99
CA SER A 18 11.33 3.25 -7.85
C SER A 18 11.67 4.74 -7.91
N ASP A 19 12.34 5.24 -6.87
CA ASP A 19 12.86 6.60 -6.79
C ASP A 19 14.39 6.55 -6.78
N VAL A 20 15.03 7.45 -7.52
CA VAL A 20 16.50 7.58 -7.57
C VAL A 20 17.13 7.91 -6.21
N HIS A 21 16.34 8.40 -5.26
CA HIS A 21 16.76 8.74 -3.91
C HIS A 21 16.42 7.65 -2.88
N ALA A 22 15.60 6.67 -3.22
CA ALA A 22 15.27 5.58 -2.34
C ALA A 22 16.36 4.50 -2.37
N ALA A 23 16.56 3.86 -1.23
CA ALA A 23 17.40 2.66 -1.11
C ALA A 23 16.84 1.56 -2.02
N HIS A 24 15.60 1.16 -1.78
CA HIS A 24 14.91 0.16 -2.59
C HIS A 24 13.66 0.75 -3.23
N PRO A 25 13.11 0.12 -4.29
CA PRO A 25 11.74 0.38 -4.71
C PRO A 25 10.79 0.18 -3.52
N TYR A 26 9.78 1.03 -3.36
CA TYR A 26 8.82 0.98 -2.27
C TYR A 26 7.40 0.77 -2.80
N ILE A 27 6.49 0.31 -1.94
CA ILE A 27 5.09 0.09 -2.27
C ILE A 27 4.24 1.19 -1.66
N LEU A 28 3.45 1.87 -2.49
CA LEU A 28 2.35 2.71 -2.02
C LEU A 28 1.07 1.89 -1.89
N VAL A 29 0.34 2.13 -0.81
CA VAL A 29 -0.93 1.47 -0.49
C VAL A 29 -2.05 2.51 -0.53
N GLY A 30 -3.05 2.25 -1.37
CA GLY A 30 -4.25 3.08 -1.54
C GLY A 30 -5.54 2.27 -1.44
N LEU A 31 -6.67 2.97 -1.42
CA LEU A 31 -7.99 2.36 -1.59
C LEU A 31 -8.53 2.69 -2.99
N LEU A 32 -9.10 1.68 -3.65
CA LEU A 32 -9.89 1.85 -4.86
C LEU A 32 -11.38 1.71 -4.52
N GLU A 33 -12.18 2.68 -4.94
CA GLU A 33 -13.63 2.51 -4.97
C GLU A 33 -14.04 1.62 -6.16
N ASP A 34 -15.09 0.82 -5.98
CA ASP A 34 -15.69 0.09 -7.09
C ASP A 34 -16.09 1.10 -8.21
N ASP A 35 -15.71 0.79 -9.45
CA ASP A 35 -15.89 1.56 -10.69
C ASP A 35 -14.89 2.69 -11.03
N GLU A 36 -13.82 2.91 -10.24
CA GLU A 36 -12.78 3.88 -10.64
C GLU A 36 -11.68 3.25 -11.52
N PRO A 37 -11.35 3.83 -12.68
CA PRO A 37 -10.22 3.38 -13.49
C PRO A 37 -8.90 3.65 -12.75
N ARG A 38 -8.09 2.60 -12.56
CA ARG A 38 -6.77 2.68 -11.94
C ARG A 38 -5.85 3.57 -12.78
N THR A 39 -5.60 4.79 -12.32
CA THR A 39 -4.47 5.59 -12.81
C THR A 39 -3.45 5.77 -11.68
N PRO A 40 -2.14 5.84 -11.95
CA PRO A 40 -1.12 6.09 -10.91
C PRO A 40 -1.32 7.41 -10.14
N SER A 41 -2.20 8.29 -10.63
CA SER A 41 -2.54 9.58 -10.02
C SER A 41 -3.86 9.58 -9.25
N THR A 42 -4.62 8.47 -9.24
CA THR A 42 -5.94 8.39 -8.60
C THR A 42 -5.95 7.66 -7.25
N SER A 43 -4.93 6.84 -6.95
CA SER A 43 -4.75 6.30 -5.59
C SER A 43 -4.13 7.39 -4.70
N ASP A 44 -4.93 8.06 -3.86
CA ASP A 44 -4.42 8.89 -2.75
C ASP A 44 -3.81 7.94 -1.71
N PRO A 45 -2.47 7.74 -1.70
CA PRO A 45 -1.87 6.64 -0.97
C PRO A 45 -1.80 7.00 0.51
N PHE A 46 -2.38 6.17 1.36
CA PHE A 46 -2.43 6.43 2.79
C PHE A 46 -1.26 5.78 3.55
N MET A 47 -0.53 4.88 2.91
CA MET A 47 0.59 4.16 3.51
C MET A 47 1.67 3.86 2.47
N GLU A 48 2.91 3.83 2.94
CA GLU A 48 4.08 3.38 2.19
C GLU A 48 4.76 2.23 2.95
N LEU A 49 5.19 1.22 2.20
CA LEU A 49 6.03 0.12 2.65
C LEU A 49 7.38 0.21 1.95
N SER A 50 8.46 0.35 2.70
CA SER A 50 9.81 0.48 2.17
C SER A 50 10.78 -0.40 2.94
N VAL A 51 11.91 -0.73 2.32
CA VAL A 51 13.05 -1.36 3.00
C VAL A 51 14.17 -0.33 3.06
N GLU A 52 14.84 -0.25 4.21
CA GLU A 52 16.01 0.62 4.41
C GLU A 52 17.31 -0.13 4.13
N LYS A 53 18.43 0.62 4.02
CA LYS A 53 19.76 0.03 3.74
C LYS A 53 20.21 -1.06 4.71
N ASP A 54 19.65 -1.07 5.92
CA ASP A 54 19.92 -2.07 6.95
C ASP A 54 18.91 -3.24 6.95
N ASN A 55 18.20 -3.43 5.83
CA ASN A 55 17.25 -4.50 5.58
C ASN A 55 16.01 -4.48 6.49
N ARG A 56 15.74 -3.36 7.18
CA ARG A 56 14.53 -3.22 7.98
C ARG A 56 13.35 -2.80 7.10
N LEU A 57 12.23 -3.50 7.26
CA LEU A 57 10.94 -3.09 6.71
C LEU A 57 10.39 -1.90 7.51
N ILE A 58 10.09 -0.83 6.80
CA ILE A 58 9.52 0.42 7.33
C ILE A 58 8.09 0.58 6.80
N LEU A 59 7.23 1.07 7.67
CA LEU A 59 5.86 1.45 7.34
C LEU A 59 5.69 2.93 7.68
N THR A 60 5.31 3.71 6.68
CA THR A 60 5.00 5.14 6.82
C THR A 60 3.51 5.35 6.59
N ILE A 61 2.84 6.07 7.50
CA ILE A 61 1.44 6.50 7.31
C ILE A 61 1.45 7.92 6.75
N ASN A 62 0.84 8.09 5.58
CA ASN A 62 0.77 9.39 4.92
C ASN A 62 -0.37 10.23 5.52
N PRO A 63 -0.16 11.55 5.71
CA PRO A 63 -1.19 12.43 6.22
C PRO A 63 -2.33 12.57 5.21
N GLY A 64 -3.52 12.10 5.57
CA GLY A 64 -4.74 12.23 4.77
C GLY A 64 -5.67 13.35 5.25
N LYS A 65 -6.60 13.77 4.38
CA LYS A 65 -7.66 14.73 4.74
C LYS A 65 -8.77 14.11 5.61
N LYS A 66 -8.88 12.78 5.60
CA LYS A 66 -9.91 12.01 6.30
C LYS A 66 -9.29 10.74 6.89
N PRO A 67 -9.85 10.19 8.00
CA PRO A 67 -9.47 8.88 8.48
C PRO A 67 -9.75 7.80 7.43
N ILE A 68 -8.88 6.79 7.37
CA ILE A 68 -9.05 5.60 6.53
C ILE A 68 -9.63 4.48 7.40
N SER A 69 -10.69 3.84 6.92
CA SER A 69 -11.30 2.68 7.59
C SER A 69 -10.92 1.41 6.83
N LEU A 70 -10.19 0.52 7.50
CA LEU A 70 -9.81 -0.79 6.96
C LEU A 70 -10.55 -1.91 7.68
N THR A 71 -10.89 -2.97 6.96
CA THR A 71 -11.35 -4.23 7.57
C THR A 71 -10.17 -5.04 8.12
N ILE A 72 -10.46 -6.07 8.92
CA ILE A 72 -9.41 -6.96 9.44
C ILE A 72 -8.71 -7.69 8.27
N GLU A 73 -9.46 -8.10 7.27
CA GLU A 73 -8.93 -8.77 6.07
C GLU A 73 -7.98 -7.85 5.30
N GLN A 74 -8.29 -6.56 5.20
CA GLN A 74 -7.39 -5.58 4.57
C GLN A 74 -6.12 -5.36 5.38
N TRP A 75 -6.20 -5.36 6.71
CA TRP A 75 -5.01 -5.33 7.56
C TRP A 75 -4.11 -6.56 7.35
N GLU A 76 -4.73 -7.74 7.25
CA GLU A 76 -4.01 -8.99 6.98
C GLU A 76 -3.36 -8.98 5.60
N GLU A 77 -4.07 -8.49 4.58
CA GLU A 77 -3.57 -8.36 3.21
C GLU A 77 -2.35 -7.44 3.14
N ILE A 78 -2.39 -6.27 3.80
CA ILE A 78 -1.24 -5.35 3.90
C ILE A 78 -0.03 -6.06 4.54
N ALA A 79 -0.24 -6.79 5.64
CA ALA A 79 0.82 -7.49 6.33
C ALA A 79 1.43 -8.62 5.49
N GLN A 80 0.60 -9.34 4.71
CA GLN A 80 1.05 -10.37 3.78
C GLN A 80 1.88 -9.78 2.64
N GLU A 81 1.42 -8.70 2.01
CA GLU A 81 2.15 -8.07 0.91
C GLU A 81 3.46 -7.45 1.41
N ALA A 82 3.47 -6.84 2.60
CA ALA A 82 4.69 -6.29 3.20
C ALA A 82 5.75 -7.38 3.46
N ARG A 83 5.34 -8.58 3.92
CA ARG A 83 6.24 -9.72 4.10
C ARG A 83 6.80 -10.22 2.77
N LYS A 84 5.94 -10.33 1.75
CA LYS A 84 6.33 -10.80 0.42
C LYS A 84 7.33 -9.84 -0.21
N TYR A 85 7.01 -8.55 -0.24
CA TYR A 85 7.88 -7.49 -0.71
C TYR A 85 9.23 -7.48 0.01
N HIS A 86 9.24 -7.59 1.34
CA HIS A 86 10.50 -7.65 2.10
C HIS A 86 11.36 -8.85 1.70
N ALA A 87 10.77 -10.04 1.54
CA ALA A 87 11.50 -11.22 1.08
C ALA A 87 12.06 -11.04 -0.34
N GLU A 88 11.27 -10.50 -1.27
CA GLU A 88 11.70 -10.23 -2.66
C GLU A 88 12.87 -9.24 -2.72
N ILE A 89 12.84 -8.22 -1.87
CA ILE A 89 13.92 -7.24 -1.76
C ILE A 89 15.22 -7.87 -1.20
N LEU A 90 15.13 -8.74 -0.20
CA LEU A 90 16.32 -9.40 0.35
C LEU A 90 16.89 -10.44 -0.60
N ASP A 91 16.04 -11.12 -1.37
CA ASP A 91 16.46 -12.13 -2.35
C ASP A 91 17.07 -11.51 -3.61
N SER A 92 16.75 -10.25 -3.94
CA SER A 92 17.31 -9.59 -5.14
C SER A 92 18.82 -9.42 -5.06
N GLY A 93 19.39 -9.32 -3.85
CA GLY A 93 20.83 -9.22 -3.61
C GLY A 93 21.49 -8.00 -4.28
N GLU A 94 20.70 -7.04 -4.77
CA GLU A 94 21.24 -5.81 -5.35
C GLU A 94 21.82 -4.95 -4.23
N GLU A 95 23.12 -4.68 -4.28
CA GLU A 95 23.78 -3.65 -3.48
C GLU A 95 23.67 -2.31 -4.23
N TRP A 96 22.98 -1.30 -3.67
CA TRP A 96 22.79 0.04 -4.28
C TRP A 96 23.18 1.22 -3.35
#